data_AF-A0A9W7IH12-F1
#
_entry.id   AF-A0A9W7IH12-F1
#
_cell.length_a   1.000
_cell.length_b   1.000
_cell.length_c   1.000
_cell.angle_alpha   90.00
_cell.angle_beta   90.00
_cell.angle_gamma   90.00
#
_symmetry.space_group_name_H-M   'P 1'
#
loop_
_entity.id
_entity.type
_entity.pdbx_description
1 polymer ?
#
loop_
_entity_poly.entity_id
_entity_poly.type
_entity_poly.pdbx_seq_one_letter_code
_entity_poly.pdbx_strand_id
1 'polypeptide(L)'
;MKNQISDKDKLADKLESDEKEKVEAAVKEALEWLDDNQSSEKEDYKEKLKEVEAVCNPIITAVYQRLGGASTEEDDSRDEL
;
A
#
# COMPACT_ATOMS: atom_id res chain seq x y z
N MET A 1 -9.42 -6.81 8.31
CA MET A 1 -9.00 -6.70 6.89
C MET A 1 -10.15 -6.79 5.88
N LYS A 2 -11.14 -7.70 6.00
CA LYS A 2 -12.24 -7.82 4.99
C LYS A 2 -13.20 -6.61 4.91
N ASN A 3 -13.35 -5.82 5.97
CA ASN A 3 -14.23 -4.62 6.00
C ASN A 3 -13.54 -3.30 5.58
N GLN A 4 -12.20 -3.23 5.52
CA GLN A 4 -11.51 -2.01 5.07
C GLN A 4 -11.55 -1.85 3.55
N ILE A 5 -11.79 -2.94 2.82
CA ILE A 5 -11.82 -2.95 1.35
C ILE A 5 -13.14 -2.41 0.80
N SER A 6 -14.23 -2.42 1.58
CA SER A 6 -15.52 -1.82 1.19
C SER A 6 -15.50 -0.30 1.11
N ASP A 7 -14.45 0.35 1.63
CA ASP A 7 -14.25 1.80 1.56
C ASP A 7 -13.26 2.21 0.45
N LYS A 8 -12.96 1.35 -0.54
CA LYS A 8 -12.10 1.73 -1.68
C LYS A 8 -12.56 3.01 -2.38
N ASP A 9 -13.86 3.20 -2.57
CA ASP A 9 -14.41 4.44 -3.16
C ASP A 9 -14.20 5.65 -2.23
N LYS A 10 -14.39 5.51 -0.91
CA LYS A 10 -14.17 6.60 0.05
C LYS A 10 -12.69 6.94 0.22
N LEU A 11 -11.81 5.95 0.15
CA LEU A 11 -10.36 6.13 0.19
C LEU A 11 -9.88 6.81 -1.09
N ALA A 12 -10.38 6.37 -2.25
CA ALA A 12 -10.06 6.97 -3.55
C ALA A 12 -10.50 8.44 -3.65
N ASP A 13 -11.67 8.79 -3.10
CA ASP A 13 -12.16 10.18 -3.06
C ASP A 13 -11.38 11.10 -2.10
N LYS A 14 -10.56 10.54 -1.21
CA LYS A 14 -9.77 11.29 -0.21
C LYS A 14 -8.27 11.31 -0.50
N LEU A 15 -7.83 10.56 -1.51
CA LEU A 15 -6.50 10.68 -2.07
C LEU A 15 -6.40 12.03 -2.78
N GLU A 16 -5.37 12.78 -2.43
CA GLU A 16 -5.01 13.98 -3.17
C GLU A 16 -4.42 13.58 -4.54
N SER A 17 -4.44 14.51 -5.51
CA SER A 17 -3.96 14.24 -6.87
C SER A 17 -2.54 13.68 -6.88
N ASP A 18 -1.65 14.29 -6.09
CA ASP A 18 -0.24 13.90 -6.00
C ASP A 18 -0.05 12.52 -5.34
N GLU A 19 -0.91 12.17 -4.39
CA GLU A 19 -0.87 10.86 -3.72
C GLU A 19 -1.38 9.76 -4.63
N LYS A 20 -2.47 10.04 -5.35
CA LYS A 20 -3.01 9.15 -6.36
C LYS A 20 -1.98 8.87 -7.45
N GLU A 21 -1.29 9.90 -7.94
CA GLU A 21 -0.24 9.75 -8.95
C GLU A 21 0.93 8.89 -8.43
N LYS A 22 1.35 9.07 -7.17
CA LYS A 22 2.39 8.23 -6.55
C LYS A 22 1.99 6.77 -6.44
N VAL A 23 0.75 6.48 -6.02
CA VAL A 23 0.23 5.11 -5.93
C VAL A 23 0.13 4.49 -7.32
N GLU A 24 -0.42 5.21 -8.30
CA GLU A 24 -0.53 4.73 -9.68
C GLU A 24 0.85 4.45 -10.30
N ALA A 25 1.84 5.33 -10.08
CA ALA A 25 3.20 5.12 -10.53
C ALA A 25 3.84 3.89 -9.89
N ALA A 26 3.73 3.72 -8.56
CA ALA A 26 4.30 2.57 -7.86
C ALA A 26 3.66 1.24 -8.30
N VAL A 27 2.33 1.21 -8.49
CA VAL A 27 1.63 0.02 -9.00
C VAL A 27 2.05 -0.29 -10.43
N LYS A 28 2.17 0.73 -11.29
CA LYS A 28 2.60 0.53 -12.67
C LYS A 28 4.01 -0.03 -12.74
N GLU A 29 4.94 0.54 -11.98
CA GLU A 29 6.33 0.07 -11.91
C GLU A 29 6.40 -1.37 -11.39
N ALA A 30 5.59 -1.72 -10.39
CA ALA A 30 5.52 -3.08 -9.88
C ALA A 30 4.97 -4.05 -10.92
N LEU A 31 3.96 -3.67 -11.71
CA LEU A 31 3.42 -4.49 -12.78
C LEU A 31 4.44 -4.71 -13.90
N GLU A 32 5.13 -3.66 -14.34
CA GLU A 32 6.21 -3.76 -15.33
C GLU A 32 7.33 -4.67 -14.81
N TRP A 33 7.72 -4.51 -13.55
CA TRP A 33 8.69 -5.38 -12.92
C TRP A 33 8.20 -6.84 -12.89
N LEU A 34 6.95 -7.11 -12.49
CA LEU A 34 6.39 -8.47 -12.46
C LEU A 34 6.37 -9.14 -13.84
N ASP A 35 6.09 -8.38 -14.90
CA ASP A 35 6.09 -8.88 -16.27
C ASP A 35 7.51 -9.28 -16.73
N ASP A 36 8.53 -8.51 -16.34
CA ASP A 36 9.94 -8.79 -16.66
C ASP A 36 10.57 -9.85 -15.72
N ASN A 37 9.99 -10.05 -14.54
CA ASN A 37 10.56 -10.84 -13.43
C ASN A 37 9.70 -12.05 -13.07
N GLN A 38 9.03 -12.70 -14.03
CA GLN A 38 8.12 -13.83 -13.80
C GLN A 38 8.78 -15.10 -13.21
N SER A 39 10.11 -15.17 -13.17
CA SER A 39 10.88 -16.30 -12.63
C SER A 39 11.88 -15.88 -11.55
N SER A 40 11.70 -14.69 -10.97
CA SER A 40 12.56 -14.19 -9.89
C SER A 40 12.34 -14.98 -8.60
N GLU A 41 13.23 -14.78 -7.63
CA GLU A 41 13.17 -15.53 -6.38
C GLU A 41 12.13 -14.92 -5.42
N LYS A 42 11.68 -15.73 -4.46
CA LYS A 42 10.72 -15.29 -3.43
C LYS A 42 11.20 -14.03 -2.71
N GLU A 43 12.50 -13.93 -2.46
CA GLU A 43 13.13 -12.78 -1.81
C GLU A 43 13.02 -11.51 -2.68
N ASP A 44 13.18 -11.61 -3.99
CA ASP A 44 13.03 -10.48 -4.93
C ASP A 44 11.59 -9.96 -4.95
N TYR A 45 10.59 -10.87 -4.95
CA TYR A 45 9.19 -10.47 -4.86
C TYR A 45 8.86 -9.79 -3.53
N LYS A 46 9.46 -10.23 -2.42
CA LYS A 46 9.28 -9.57 -1.11
C LYS A 46 9.91 -8.18 -1.11
N GLU A 47 11.08 -8.01 -1.73
CA GLU A 47 11.73 -6.71 -1.84
C GLU A 47 10.87 -5.77 -2.69
N LYS A 48 10.39 -6.21 -3.86
CA LYS A 48 9.50 -5.40 -4.69
C LYS A 48 8.19 -5.06 -3.98
N LEU A 49 7.63 -6.00 -3.21
CA LEU A 49 6.44 -5.73 -2.39
C LEU A 49 6.72 -4.64 -1.34
N LYS A 50 7.86 -4.71 -0.64
CA LYS A 50 8.26 -3.70 0.35
C LYS A 50 8.43 -2.32 -0.28
N GLU A 51 8.97 -2.22 -1.49
CA GLU A 51 9.08 -0.94 -2.21
C GLU A 51 7.71 -0.32 -2.48
N VAL A 52 6.74 -1.12 -2.93
CA VAL A 52 5.37 -0.67 -3.18
C VAL A 52 4.68 -0.27 -1.88
N GLU A 53 4.84 -1.06 -0.82
CA GLU A 53 4.30 -0.78 0.51
C GLU A 53 4.90 0.49 1.11
N ALA A 54 6.20 0.76 0.92
CA ALA A 54 6.84 1.98 1.39
C ALA A 54 6.22 3.26 0.80
N VAL A 55 5.64 3.18 -0.40
CA VAL A 55 4.90 4.28 -1.02
C VAL A 55 3.44 4.29 -0.56
N CYS A 56 2.78 3.13 -0.55
CA CYS A 56 1.34 3.03 -0.28
C CYS A 56 0.99 3.23 1.19
N ASN A 57 1.76 2.68 2.13
CA ASN A 57 1.49 2.72 3.57
C ASN A 57 1.40 4.15 4.13
N PRO A 58 2.35 5.07 3.90
CA PRO A 58 2.24 6.43 4.41
C PRO A 58 1.03 7.18 3.83
N ILE A 59 0.66 6.90 2.57
CA ILE A 59 -0.50 7.49 1.92
C ILE A 59 -1.80 6.97 2.54
N ILE A 60 -1.91 5.65 2.77
CA ILE A 60 -3.06 5.04 3.43
C ILE A 60 -3.23 5.60 4.85
N THR A 61 -2.14 5.72 5.60
CA THR A 61 -2.14 6.34 6.93
C THR A 61 -2.60 7.79 6.88
N ALA A 62 -2.10 8.59 5.94
CA ALA A 62 -2.51 9.98 5.76
C ALA A 62 -4.02 10.09 5.43
N VAL A 63 -4.51 9.27 4.50
CA VAL A 63 -5.93 9.25 4.12
C VAL A 63 -6.81 8.83 5.31
N TYR A 64 -6.38 7.81 6.07
CA TYR A 64 -7.12 7.34 7.25
C TYR A 64 -7.20 8.40 8.36
N GLN A 65 -6.10 9.14 8.59
CA GLN A 65 -6.08 10.29 9.49
C GLN A 65 -7.02 11.41 9.01
N ARG A 66 -7.05 11.73 7.70
CA ARG A 66 -7.96 12.72 7.11
C ARG A 66 -9.43 12.33 7.22
N LEU A 67 -9.73 11.04 7.25
CA LEU A 67 -11.09 10.51 7.43
C LEU A 67 -11.58 10.62 8.89
N GLY A 68 -10.76 11.14 9.82
CA GLY A 68 -11.10 11.21 11.23
C GLY A 68 -11.10 9.83 11.92
N GLY A 69 -10.55 8.81 11.25
CA GLY A 69 -10.31 7.49 11.80
C GLY A 69 -8.97 7.49 12.53
N ALA A 70 -8.95 7.80 13.82
CA ALA A 70 -7.82 7.42 14.66
C ALA A 70 -8.01 5.97 15.08
N SER A 71 -7.39 5.02 14.38
CA SER A 71 -7.13 3.62 14.80
C SER A 71 -6.55 2.83 13.61
N THR A 72 -5.26 2.96 13.33
CA THR A 72 -4.53 1.82 12.76
C THR A 72 -3.22 1.80 13.51
N GLU A 73 -3.30 1.17 14.68
CA GLU A 73 -2.14 0.69 15.40
C GLU A 73 -1.36 -0.19 14.42
N GLU A 74 -0.11 0.19 14.20
CA GLU A 74 0.94 -0.66 13.66
C GLU A 74 1.10 -1.86 14.63
N ASP A 75 0.22 -2.86 14.54
CA ASP A 75 0.46 -4.19 15.15
C ASP A 75 1.27 -5.04 14.16
N ASP A 76 2.48 -4.56 13.83
CA ASP A 76 3.54 -5.35 13.20
C ASP A 76 4.59 -5.73 14.26
N SER A 77 4.13 -6.02 15.49
CA SER A 77 5.00 -6.43 16.60
C SER A 77 4.45 -7.60 17.42
N ARG A 78 3.50 -8.38 16.87
CA ARG A 78 3.01 -9.60 17.51
C ARG A 78 3.60 -10.86 16.86
N ASP A 79 4.93 -10.96 16.87
CA ASP A 79 5.63 -12.24 16.66
C ASP A 79 6.81 -12.44 17.63
N GLU A 80 6.66 -12.06 18.91
CA GLU A 80 7.52 -12.55 20.00
C GLU A 80 6.73 -12.67 21.31
N LEU A 81 6.07 -13.82 21.56
CA LEU A 81 6.23 -14.71 22.74
C LEU A 81 5.19 -15.86 22.73
#